data_AF-A0A812XSU3-F1
#
_entry.id   AF-A0A812XSU3-F1
#
_cell.length_a   1.000
_cell.length_b   1.000
_cell.length_c   1.000
_cell.angle_alpha   90.00
_cell.angle_beta   90.00
_cell.angle_gamma   90.00
#
_symmetry.space_group_name_H-M   'P 1'
#
loop_
_entity.id
_entity.type
_entity.pdbx_description
1 polymer ?
#
loop_
_entity_poly.entity_id
_entity_poly.type
_entity_poly.pdbx_seq_one_letter_code
_entity_poly.pdbx_strand_id
1 'polypeptide(L)'
;MAAAEREAVAAKESINKETAPSYGACAEVPVMEEWGDPSTLLILIWSALGQILAPMALVVSYNNPRLFSSTPQEKGLESGFMMHCEGHSFQVKSACDWTTPAVRIFPVLGLSLPVLLALWKMLHMRAYYVLMRNRIMISFREGRRLGFKCGMGLSVIFLHALAHFGLMVVFGKPCDDESCQGKHILNTSWKDLLYDPSSLEKDRTFILEATKLAVQYIVPGTLSLVFLFSMDDFVAELVPMGLFFASKPCARYRELEKYLHVKEDVMRSAVRQIMDRRLDACRFEEVCVQLRSILQERHCRQLGDIDEDDEPPIAEAPGSFLTGLRELVFLEWWPIQMLIDMPLVDEHSYVFNVFMIAHLLATNIILGFSTFVIIRRVMIMLEEDLAAKDGGFTLTFSTIYPLVWYLLLGSVLVVNLFRTASLMAQVCRRGLSGRPAPKEPTGTPETDAA
;
A
#
# COMPACT_ATOMS: atom_id res chain seq x y z
N MET A 1 12.83 -46.39 6.38
CA MET A 1 12.48 -44.98 6.10
C MET A 1 13.11 -44.47 4.81
N ALA A 2 14.44 -44.41 4.67
CA ALA A 2 15.09 -43.88 3.46
C ALA A 2 14.78 -44.65 2.15
N ALA A 3 14.48 -45.96 2.22
CA ALA A 3 14.07 -46.75 1.05
C ALA A 3 12.60 -46.49 0.66
N ALA A 4 11.71 -46.32 1.63
CA ALA A 4 10.30 -46.01 1.41
C ALA A 4 10.10 -44.58 0.86
N GLU A 5 10.96 -43.64 1.25
CA GLU A 5 10.99 -42.29 0.67
C GLU A 5 11.44 -42.31 -0.80
N ARG A 6 12.39 -43.19 -1.16
CA ARG A 6 12.85 -43.31 -2.55
C ARG A 6 11.83 -43.97 -3.45
N GLU A 7 11.09 -44.97 -2.97
CA GLU A 7 9.97 -45.56 -3.71
C GLU A 7 8.78 -44.60 -3.85
N ALA A 8 8.49 -43.79 -2.83
CA ALA A 8 7.44 -42.77 -2.90
C ALA A 8 7.78 -41.63 -3.87
N VAL A 9 9.05 -41.25 -3.99
CA VAL A 9 9.53 -40.25 -4.97
C VAL A 9 9.55 -40.85 -6.39
N ALA A 10 9.99 -42.09 -6.56
CA ALA A 10 9.98 -42.76 -7.86
C ALA A 10 8.55 -43.03 -8.39
N ALA A 11 7.60 -43.36 -7.51
CA ALA A 11 6.19 -43.52 -7.86
C ALA A 11 5.52 -42.18 -8.21
N LYS A 12 5.94 -41.07 -7.58
CA LYS A 12 5.50 -39.72 -7.96
C LYS A 12 6.04 -39.28 -9.33
N GLU A 13 7.25 -39.72 -9.70
CA GLU A 13 7.83 -39.43 -11.02
C GLU A 13 7.26 -40.33 -12.14
N SER A 14 6.82 -41.54 -11.85
CA SER A 14 6.23 -42.43 -12.85
C SER A 14 4.79 -42.05 -13.22
N ILE A 15 4.01 -41.54 -12.25
CA ILE A 15 2.64 -41.04 -12.51
C ILE A 15 2.65 -39.78 -13.39
N ASN A 16 3.74 -39.00 -13.36
CA ASN A 16 3.88 -37.78 -14.17
C ASN A 16 4.43 -38.02 -15.60
N LYS A 17 4.81 -39.26 -15.97
CA LYS A 17 5.41 -39.55 -17.28
C LYS A 17 4.47 -40.21 -18.30
N GLU A 18 3.40 -40.87 -17.89
CA GLU A 18 2.50 -41.61 -18.81
C GLU A 18 1.27 -40.82 -19.30
N THR A 19 1.09 -39.58 -18.86
CA THR A 19 0.02 -38.68 -19.33
C THR A 19 0.57 -37.35 -19.83
N ALA A 20 1.66 -37.38 -20.60
CA ALA A 20 2.13 -36.22 -21.35
C ALA A 20 1.55 -36.25 -22.78
N PRO A 21 0.46 -35.51 -23.08
CA PRO A 21 0.10 -35.22 -24.45
C PRO A 21 1.29 -34.58 -25.16
N SER A 22 1.42 -34.88 -26.45
CA SER A 22 2.30 -34.20 -27.40
C SER A 22 1.97 -32.69 -27.43
N TYR A 23 2.54 -31.91 -26.52
CA TYR A 23 2.39 -30.45 -26.47
C TYR A 23 3.39 -29.77 -27.40
N GLY A 24 2.93 -29.48 -28.62
CA GLY A 24 3.43 -28.35 -29.39
C GLY A 24 3.02 -27.03 -28.72
N ALA A 25 3.95 -26.07 -28.68
CA ALA A 25 3.77 -24.61 -28.50
C ALA A 25 2.94 -24.01 -27.32
N CYS A 26 2.24 -24.75 -26.45
CA CYS A 26 1.23 -24.13 -25.57
C CYS A 26 1.43 -24.24 -24.04
N ALA A 27 2.64 -24.51 -23.53
CA ALA A 27 2.89 -24.65 -22.09
C ALA A 27 3.43 -23.38 -21.38
N GLU A 28 3.62 -22.27 -22.10
CA GLU A 28 4.25 -21.03 -21.57
C GLU A 28 3.27 -20.01 -20.99
N VAL A 29 2.02 -20.03 -21.48
CA VAL A 29 0.92 -19.14 -21.08
C VAL A 29 0.33 -19.42 -19.68
N PRO A 30 0.17 -20.69 -19.20
CA PRO A 30 -0.66 -20.94 -18.02
C PRO A 30 -0.01 -20.46 -16.71
N VAL A 31 1.32 -20.48 -16.58
CA VAL A 31 1.99 -20.03 -15.34
C VAL A 31 1.94 -18.51 -15.20
N MET A 32 2.13 -17.75 -16.28
CA MET A 32 2.01 -16.28 -16.19
C MET A 32 0.56 -15.84 -15.93
N GLU A 33 -0.41 -16.57 -16.49
CA GLU A 33 -1.83 -16.31 -16.24
C GLU A 33 -2.21 -16.60 -14.79
N GLU A 34 -1.70 -17.68 -14.20
CA GLU A 34 -1.98 -18.04 -12.81
C GLU A 34 -1.41 -17.03 -11.80
N TRP A 35 -0.16 -16.61 -11.98
CA TRP A 35 0.51 -15.67 -11.06
C TRP A 35 0.10 -14.23 -11.28
N GLY A 36 -0.22 -13.86 -12.53
CA GLY A 36 -0.74 -12.56 -12.88
C GLY A 36 -2.25 -12.42 -12.67
N ASP A 37 -2.95 -13.50 -12.26
CA ASP A 37 -4.41 -13.49 -12.13
C ASP A 37 -4.86 -12.42 -11.12
N PRO A 38 -5.85 -11.58 -11.48
CA PRO A 38 -6.32 -10.52 -10.59
C PRO A 38 -6.77 -11.01 -9.21
N SER A 39 -7.39 -12.19 -9.13
CA SER A 39 -7.88 -12.75 -7.87
C SER A 39 -6.74 -13.23 -7.00
N THR A 40 -5.74 -13.92 -7.57
CA THR A 40 -4.53 -14.36 -6.88
C THR A 40 -3.79 -13.16 -6.29
N LEU A 41 -3.55 -12.11 -7.09
CA LEU A 41 -2.87 -10.90 -6.64
C LEU A 41 -3.64 -10.20 -5.50
N LEU A 42 -4.97 -10.09 -5.62
CA LEU A 42 -5.81 -9.47 -4.60
C LEU A 42 -5.76 -10.27 -3.30
N ILE A 43 -5.95 -11.59 -3.34
CA ILE A 43 -5.95 -12.47 -2.16
C ILE A 43 -4.59 -12.45 -1.46
N LEU A 44 -3.50 -12.59 -2.23
CA LEU A 44 -2.14 -12.56 -1.70
C LEU A 44 -1.88 -11.25 -0.93
N ILE A 45 -2.23 -10.12 -1.55
CA ILE A 45 -1.94 -8.80 -0.97
C ILE A 45 -2.86 -8.49 0.20
N TRP A 46 -4.15 -8.79 0.13
CA TRP A 46 -5.08 -8.53 1.23
C TRP A 46 -4.89 -9.47 2.42
N SER A 47 -4.48 -10.72 2.20
CA SER A 47 -4.14 -11.63 3.31
C SER A 47 -2.94 -11.12 4.09
N ALA A 48 -1.94 -10.56 3.40
CA ALA A 48 -0.78 -9.91 4.04
C ALA A 48 -1.17 -8.60 4.74
N LEU A 49 -1.98 -7.75 4.10
CA LEU A 49 -2.47 -6.49 4.69
C LEU A 49 -3.29 -6.70 5.96
N GLY A 50 -4.18 -7.71 5.98
CA GLY A 50 -5.10 -7.97 7.09
C GLY A 50 -4.39 -8.14 8.43
N GLN A 51 -3.18 -8.70 8.41
CA GLN A 51 -2.34 -8.91 9.60
C GLN A 51 -1.88 -7.60 10.27
N ILE A 52 -1.91 -6.48 9.54
CA ILE A 52 -1.45 -5.17 10.02
C ILE A 52 -2.61 -4.20 10.18
N LEU A 53 -3.60 -4.26 9.29
CA LEU A 53 -4.77 -3.39 9.39
C LEU A 53 -5.52 -3.60 10.71
N ALA A 54 -5.70 -4.85 11.15
CA ALA A 54 -6.38 -5.14 12.40
C ALA A 54 -5.67 -4.54 13.64
N PRO A 55 -4.37 -4.83 13.91
CA PRO A 55 -3.70 -4.26 15.07
C PRO A 55 -3.57 -2.73 14.98
N MET A 56 -3.34 -2.16 13.79
CA MET A 56 -3.28 -0.70 13.63
C MET A 56 -4.64 -0.03 13.85
N ALA A 57 -5.74 -0.67 13.45
CA ALA A 57 -7.09 -0.17 13.73
C ALA A 57 -7.41 -0.20 15.23
N LEU A 58 -6.91 -1.21 15.96
CA LEU A 58 -7.00 -1.25 17.42
C LEU A 58 -6.21 -0.10 18.05
N VAL A 59 -5.00 0.19 17.56
CA VAL A 59 -4.21 1.35 18.03
C VAL A 59 -4.97 2.65 17.79
N VAL A 60 -5.58 2.83 16.60
CA VAL A 60 -6.41 4.00 16.32
C VAL A 60 -7.61 4.08 17.27
N SER A 61 -8.30 2.98 17.51
CA SER A 61 -9.44 2.95 18.43
C SER A 61 -9.03 3.36 19.85
N TYR A 62 -7.95 2.76 20.35
CA TYR A 62 -7.44 3.00 21.69
C TYR A 62 -6.91 4.43 21.89
N ASN A 63 -6.25 4.98 20.87
CA ASN A 63 -5.74 6.35 20.92
C ASN A 63 -6.84 7.39 20.84
N ASN A 64 -8.07 6.98 20.49
CA ASN A 64 -9.17 7.88 20.22
C ASN A 64 -10.48 7.48 20.92
N PRO A 65 -10.49 7.36 22.26
CA PRO A 65 -11.69 6.91 22.98
C PRO A 65 -12.89 7.86 22.77
N ARG A 66 -12.64 9.18 22.71
CA ARG A 66 -13.66 10.21 22.43
C ARG A 66 -14.34 10.08 21.06
N LEU A 67 -13.75 9.35 20.11
CA LEU A 67 -14.37 9.09 18.81
C LEU A 67 -15.45 8.01 18.88
N PHE A 68 -15.34 7.08 19.83
CA PHE A 68 -16.21 5.90 19.92
C PHE A 68 -17.14 5.93 21.14
N SER A 69 -16.85 6.80 22.12
CA SER A 69 -17.73 7.01 23.27
C SER A 69 -18.85 8.01 22.94
N SER A 70 -20.09 7.59 23.18
CA SER A 70 -21.29 8.44 23.12
C SER A 70 -21.65 9.06 24.47
N THR A 71 -20.99 8.67 25.56
CA THR A 71 -21.38 9.10 26.91
C THR A 71 -20.57 10.33 27.36
N PRO A 72 -21.23 11.36 27.95
CA PRO A 72 -20.54 12.55 28.46
C PRO A 72 -19.51 12.26 29.55
N GLN A 73 -19.69 11.16 30.30
CA GLN A 73 -18.88 10.81 31.46
C GLN A 73 -17.50 10.23 31.08
N GLU A 74 -17.38 9.57 29.92
CA GLU A 74 -16.09 9.09 29.38
C GLU A 74 -15.31 10.17 28.61
N LYS A 75 -15.88 11.38 28.43
CA LYS A 75 -15.15 12.49 27.78
C LYS A 75 -13.95 12.98 28.59
N GLY A 76 -13.92 12.71 29.90
CA GLY A 76 -12.77 12.96 30.77
C GLY A 76 -11.65 11.94 30.64
N LEU A 77 -11.88 10.77 30.00
CA LEU A 77 -10.85 9.77 29.81
C LEU A 77 -9.88 10.25 28.73
N GLU A 78 -8.77 10.84 29.15
CA GLU A 78 -7.68 11.18 28.26
C GLU A 78 -7.17 9.92 27.56
N SER A 79 -6.82 10.04 26.28
CA SER A 79 -6.24 8.91 25.56
C SER A 79 -5.00 8.42 26.31
N GLY A 80 -4.95 7.13 26.64
CA GLY A 80 -3.97 6.55 27.57
C GLY A 80 -2.49 6.61 27.17
N PHE A 81 -2.16 7.37 26.13
CA PHE A 81 -0.79 7.60 25.63
C PHE A 81 -0.43 9.09 25.55
N MET A 82 -1.19 9.97 26.19
CA MET A 82 -0.88 11.39 26.27
C MET A 82 -0.26 11.70 27.62
N MET A 83 0.80 12.49 27.62
CA MET A 83 1.37 13.04 28.84
C MET A 83 0.62 14.31 29.24
N HIS A 84 0.21 14.40 30.51
CA HIS A 84 -0.27 15.64 31.10
C HIS A 84 0.91 16.61 31.29
N CYS A 85 0.92 17.72 30.56
CA CYS A 85 2.08 18.63 30.49
C CYS A 85 1.95 19.86 31.44
N GLU A 86 0.95 19.89 32.32
CA GLU A 86 0.79 20.92 33.35
C GLU A 86 1.84 20.82 34.46
N GLY A 87 2.42 21.95 34.86
CA GLY A 87 3.41 22.03 35.96
C GLY A 87 4.83 21.59 35.59
N HIS A 88 5.08 21.21 34.33
CA HIS A 88 6.42 20.88 33.84
C HIS A 88 7.21 22.11 33.34
N SER A 89 8.54 21.98 33.23
CA SER A 89 9.39 23.05 32.68
C SER A 89 9.02 23.35 31.22
N PHE A 90 9.28 24.58 30.78
CA PHE A 90 9.01 25.02 29.39
C PHE A 90 9.61 24.08 28.34
N GLN A 91 10.80 23.52 28.60
CA GLN A 91 11.48 22.60 27.69
C GLN A 91 10.72 21.28 27.53
N VAL A 92 10.26 20.68 28.64
CA VAL A 92 9.49 19.42 28.61
C VAL A 92 8.14 19.64 27.96
N LYS A 93 7.47 20.76 28.26
CA LYS A 93 6.21 21.14 27.61
C LYS A 93 6.38 21.31 26.09
N SER A 94 7.39 22.04 25.65
CA SER A 94 7.66 22.24 24.22
C SER A 94 7.98 20.91 23.50
N ALA A 95 8.76 20.02 24.12
CA ALA A 95 9.05 18.70 23.55
C ALA A 95 7.80 17.78 23.51
N CYS A 96 6.96 17.85 24.54
CA CYS A 96 5.65 17.20 24.60
C CYS A 96 4.75 17.67 23.44
N ASP A 97 4.59 18.98 23.25
CA ASP A 97 3.76 19.58 22.20
C ASP A 97 4.27 19.22 20.79
N TRP A 98 5.59 19.12 20.60
CA TRP A 98 6.20 18.74 19.33
C TRP A 98 5.97 17.27 18.97
N THR A 99 6.02 16.37 19.95
CA THR A 99 5.99 14.91 19.74
C THR A 99 4.59 14.31 19.80
N THR A 100 3.65 14.96 20.50
CA THR A 100 2.25 14.54 20.64
C THR A 100 1.54 14.27 19.30
N PRO A 101 1.69 15.12 18.26
CA PRO A 101 1.03 14.88 16.98
C PRO A 101 1.47 13.57 16.32
N ALA A 102 2.73 13.17 16.52
CA ALA A 102 3.27 11.94 15.97
C ALA A 102 2.57 10.70 16.55
N VAL A 103 2.32 10.69 17.87
CA VAL A 103 1.59 9.60 18.56
C VAL A 103 0.19 9.41 17.96
N ARG A 104 -0.48 10.51 17.59
CA ARG A 104 -1.85 10.51 17.06
C ARG A 104 -1.91 10.12 15.58
N ILE A 105 -0.97 10.61 14.77
CA ILE A 105 -0.99 10.46 13.32
C ILE A 105 -0.34 9.18 12.83
N PHE A 106 0.71 8.70 13.51
CA PHE A 106 1.40 7.49 13.10
C PHE A 106 0.44 6.31 12.87
N PRO A 107 -0.54 6.01 13.75
CA PRO A 107 -1.41 4.87 13.53
C PRO A 107 -2.36 5.04 12.35
N VAL A 108 -2.81 6.27 12.10
CA VAL A 108 -3.68 6.60 10.97
C VAL A 108 -2.93 6.46 9.65
N LEU A 109 -1.68 6.90 9.59
CA LEU A 109 -0.81 6.71 8.41
C LEU A 109 -0.38 5.26 8.25
N GLY A 110 -0.12 4.55 9.35
CA GLY A 110 0.18 3.12 9.36
C GLY A 110 -1.00 2.24 8.97
N LEU A 111 -2.22 2.78 8.89
CA LEU A 111 -3.37 2.15 8.22
C LEU A 111 -3.47 2.55 6.75
N SER A 112 -3.31 3.84 6.45
CA SER A 112 -3.57 4.39 5.11
C SER A 112 -2.48 4.04 4.10
N LEU A 113 -1.21 4.18 4.48
CA LEU A 113 -0.08 3.97 3.56
C LEU A 113 0.07 2.52 3.09
N PRO A 114 -0.06 1.46 3.93
CA PRO A 114 -0.01 0.09 3.45
C PRO A 114 -1.02 -0.21 2.34
N VAL A 115 -2.24 0.30 2.46
CA VAL A 115 -3.31 0.05 1.49
C VAL A 115 -3.03 0.76 0.17
N LEU A 116 -2.52 1.99 0.22
CA LEU A 116 -2.07 2.73 -0.97
C LEU A 116 -0.88 2.05 -1.66
N LEU A 117 0.10 1.56 -0.88
CA LEU A 117 1.24 0.82 -1.42
C LEU A 117 0.82 -0.54 -1.98
N ALA A 118 -0.20 -1.18 -1.40
CA ALA A 118 -0.79 -2.39 -1.94
C ALA A 118 -1.45 -2.15 -3.31
N LEU A 119 -2.18 -1.03 -3.48
CA LEU A 119 -2.70 -0.62 -4.78
C LEU A 119 -1.56 -0.50 -5.79
N TRP A 120 -0.52 0.26 -5.43
CA TRP A 120 0.67 0.47 -6.24
C TRP A 120 1.31 -0.88 -6.64
N LYS A 121 1.55 -1.77 -5.67
CA LYS A 121 2.16 -3.08 -5.89
C LYS A 121 1.32 -3.97 -6.81
N MET A 122 0.02 -4.07 -6.57
CA MET A 122 -0.91 -4.84 -7.42
C MET A 122 -0.81 -4.43 -8.89
N LEU A 123 -0.80 -3.11 -9.13
CA LEU A 123 -0.75 -2.56 -10.47
C LEU A 123 0.59 -2.82 -11.17
N HIS A 124 1.71 -2.69 -10.45
CA HIS A 124 3.04 -2.95 -11.00
C HIS A 124 3.25 -4.44 -11.29
N MET A 125 2.81 -5.32 -10.38
CA MET A 125 2.83 -6.77 -10.60
C MET A 125 1.99 -7.17 -11.81
N ARG A 126 0.75 -6.66 -11.91
CA ARG A 126 -0.11 -6.93 -13.07
C ARG A 126 0.51 -6.42 -14.37
N ALA A 127 1.02 -5.19 -14.38
CA ALA A 127 1.67 -4.63 -15.56
C ALA A 127 2.89 -5.46 -15.98
N TYR A 128 3.71 -5.92 -15.03
CA TYR A 128 4.84 -6.80 -15.31
C TYR A 128 4.43 -8.08 -16.04
N TYR A 129 3.47 -8.84 -15.47
CA TYR A 129 3.06 -10.10 -16.08
C TYR A 129 2.42 -9.91 -17.46
N VAL A 130 1.61 -8.87 -17.61
CA VAL A 130 0.96 -8.57 -18.88
C VAL A 130 1.97 -8.14 -19.95
N LEU A 131 2.98 -7.36 -19.60
CA LEU A 131 4.02 -6.93 -20.55
C LEU A 131 4.98 -8.06 -20.89
N MET A 132 5.34 -8.90 -19.92
CA MET A 132 6.14 -10.10 -20.15
C MET A 132 5.46 -11.06 -21.13
N ARG A 133 4.14 -11.24 -21.04
CA ARG A 133 3.36 -12.00 -22.03
C ARG A 133 3.50 -11.43 -23.45
N ASN A 134 3.64 -10.12 -23.57
CA ASN A 134 3.79 -9.40 -24.83
C ASN A 134 5.26 -9.19 -25.24
N ARG A 135 6.19 -9.94 -24.63
CA ARG A 135 7.64 -9.89 -24.88
C ARG A 135 8.26 -8.51 -24.62
N ILE A 136 7.73 -7.78 -23.65
CA ILE A 136 8.29 -6.54 -23.15
C ILE A 136 8.72 -6.78 -21.71
N MET A 137 10.00 -6.53 -21.44
CA MET A 137 10.62 -6.79 -20.15
C MET A 137 11.01 -5.46 -19.51
N ILE A 138 10.38 -5.13 -18.38
CA ILE A 138 10.67 -3.89 -17.68
C ILE A 138 11.72 -4.12 -16.59
N SER A 139 12.66 -3.18 -16.50
CA SER A 139 13.50 -3.00 -15.32
C SER A 139 12.87 -1.97 -14.37
N PHE A 140 12.33 -2.44 -13.24
CA PHE A 140 11.81 -1.58 -12.18
C PHE A 140 12.97 -1.03 -11.33
N ARG A 141 13.30 0.24 -11.54
CA ARG A 141 14.38 0.95 -10.86
C ARG A 141 13.87 2.10 -10.01
N GLU A 142 12.83 2.79 -10.47
CA GLU A 142 12.19 3.89 -9.74
C GLU A 142 11.09 3.39 -8.80
N GLY A 143 10.40 2.30 -9.18
CA GLY A 143 9.37 1.70 -8.36
C GLY A 143 9.84 1.32 -6.94
N ARG A 144 11.10 0.89 -6.80
CA ARG A 144 11.74 0.54 -5.51
C ARG A 144 12.00 1.72 -4.57
N ARG A 145 11.52 2.93 -4.89
CA ARG A 145 11.76 4.12 -4.06
C ARG A 145 10.51 4.59 -3.36
N LEU A 146 9.31 4.25 -3.85
CA LEU A 146 8.08 4.76 -3.23
C LEU A 146 7.82 4.10 -1.87
N GLY A 147 7.90 2.77 -1.81
CA GLY A 147 7.77 2.01 -0.56
C GLY A 147 8.80 2.46 0.47
N PHE A 148 10.07 2.52 0.08
CA PHE A 148 11.16 3.02 0.92
C PHE A 148 10.93 4.46 1.42
N LYS A 149 10.55 5.40 0.55
CA LYS A 149 10.28 6.81 0.94
C LYS A 149 9.12 6.91 1.93
N CYS A 150 8.02 6.18 1.68
CA CYS A 150 6.88 6.11 2.59
C CYS A 150 7.26 5.47 3.94
N GLY A 151 8.02 4.37 3.92
CA GLY A 151 8.52 3.68 5.10
C GLY A 151 9.46 4.56 5.93
N MET A 152 10.38 5.28 5.28
CA MET A 152 11.26 6.25 5.94
C MET A 152 10.48 7.40 6.58
N GLY A 153 9.53 7.98 5.85
CA GLY A 153 8.65 9.02 6.39
C GLY A 153 7.87 8.55 7.60
N LEU A 154 7.26 7.36 7.52
CA LEU A 154 6.52 6.77 8.64
C LEU A 154 7.43 6.42 9.81
N SER A 155 8.67 5.98 9.56
CA SER A 155 9.68 5.71 10.59
C SER A 155 10.06 6.96 11.38
N VAL A 156 10.23 8.10 10.71
CA VAL A 156 10.50 9.38 11.40
C VAL A 156 9.34 9.77 12.31
N ILE A 157 8.10 9.56 11.89
CA ILE A 157 6.93 9.82 12.74
C ILE A 157 6.89 8.84 13.91
N PHE A 158 7.19 7.56 13.68
CA PHE A 158 7.27 6.55 14.73
C PHE A 158 8.33 6.90 15.78
N LEU A 159 9.53 7.32 15.36
CA LEU A 159 10.59 7.74 16.27
C LEU A 159 10.18 8.95 17.12
N HIS A 160 9.44 9.91 16.56
CA HIS A 160 8.86 11.00 17.36
C HIS A 160 7.82 10.51 18.37
N ALA A 161 7.00 9.51 18.01
CA ALA A 161 6.06 8.88 18.94
C ALA A 161 6.81 8.15 20.09
N LEU A 162 7.89 7.42 19.77
CA LEU A 162 8.74 6.79 20.77
C LEU A 162 9.40 7.83 21.70
N ALA A 163 9.85 8.96 21.15
CA ALA A 163 10.35 10.07 21.97
C ALA A 163 9.28 10.63 22.91
N HIS A 164 8.03 10.75 22.46
CA HIS A 164 6.90 11.12 23.31
C HIS A 164 6.71 10.13 24.46
N PHE A 165 6.76 8.83 24.19
CA PHE A 165 6.62 7.82 25.22
C PHE A 165 7.79 7.83 26.20
N GLY A 166 9.00 8.13 25.73
CA GLY A 166 10.14 8.39 26.62
C GLY A 166 9.86 9.53 27.58
N LEU A 167 9.33 10.66 27.08
CA LEU A 167 8.91 11.78 27.94
C LEU A 167 7.82 11.35 28.92
N MET A 168 6.82 10.61 28.46
CA MET A 168 5.72 10.10 29.29
C MET A 168 6.22 9.18 30.42
N VAL A 169 7.15 8.27 30.14
CA VAL A 169 7.73 7.39 31.15
C VAL A 169 8.52 8.16 32.21
N VAL A 170 9.31 9.16 31.79
CA VAL A 170 10.21 9.91 32.69
C VAL A 170 9.44 10.94 33.51
N PHE A 171 8.53 11.67 32.87
CA PHE A 171 7.91 12.88 33.43
C PHE A 171 6.42 12.71 33.71
N GLY A 172 5.76 11.74 33.07
CA GLY A 172 4.32 11.52 33.21
C GLY A 172 3.92 11.11 34.61
N LYS A 173 2.69 11.48 34.96
CA LYS A 173 2.00 11.08 36.19
C LYS A 173 0.71 10.36 35.77
N PRO A 174 0.38 9.18 36.33
CA PRO A 174 -0.91 8.56 36.13
C PRO A 174 -1.99 9.44 36.77
N CYS A 175 -3.08 9.64 36.05
CA CYS A 175 -4.25 10.38 36.55
C CYS A 175 -5.39 9.36 36.75
N ASP A 176 -5.72 9.11 38.01
CA ASP A 176 -6.96 8.42 38.38
C ASP A 176 -7.95 9.50 38.81
N ASP A 177 -9.03 9.67 38.03
CA ASP A 177 -10.22 10.50 38.26
C ASP A 177 -9.99 11.86 38.97
N GLU A 178 -9.97 12.93 38.17
CA GLU A 178 -9.99 14.36 38.53
C GLU A 178 -8.77 14.98 39.24
N SER A 179 -7.81 14.20 39.74
CA SER A 179 -6.57 14.76 40.28
C SER A 179 -5.30 14.04 39.80
N CYS A 180 -4.51 14.71 38.94
CA CYS A 180 -3.18 14.25 38.51
C CYS A 180 -2.10 14.44 39.60
N GLN A 181 -2.43 14.12 40.86
CA GLN A 181 -1.53 14.20 42.00
C GLN A 181 -0.76 12.89 42.25
N GLY A 182 -0.90 11.91 41.35
CA GLY A 182 -0.20 10.63 41.41
C GLY A 182 1.32 10.76 41.38
N LYS A 183 2.00 9.73 41.90
CA LYS A 183 3.45 9.58 41.77
C LYS A 183 3.85 9.38 40.31
N HIS A 184 5.05 9.77 39.92
CA HIS A 184 5.53 9.57 38.55
C HIS A 184 5.43 8.10 38.11
N ILE A 185 5.19 7.88 36.81
CA ILE A 185 5.10 6.54 36.21
C ILE A 185 6.36 5.73 36.52
N LEU A 186 7.53 6.38 36.43
CA LEU A 186 8.79 5.85 36.95
C LEU A 186 9.10 6.50 38.30
N ASN A 187 9.00 5.73 39.38
CA ASN A 187 9.30 6.20 40.73
C ASN A 187 10.79 6.18 41.07
N THR A 188 11.57 5.38 40.34
CA THR A 188 13.02 5.23 40.52
C THR A 188 13.78 6.18 39.58
N SER A 189 14.92 6.73 40.03
CA SER A 189 15.74 7.53 39.13
C SER A 189 16.30 6.65 38.01
N TRP A 190 16.40 7.17 36.79
CA TRP A 190 17.09 6.48 35.69
C TRP A 190 18.51 6.05 36.05
N LYS A 191 19.18 6.82 36.91
CA LYS A 191 20.51 6.45 37.42
C LYS A 191 20.43 5.20 38.29
N ASP A 192 19.49 5.17 39.24
CA ASP A 192 19.30 4.03 40.13
C ASP A 192 18.96 2.76 39.34
N LEU A 193 18.20 2.91 38.26
CA LEU A 193 17.85 1.80 37.36
C LEU A 193 19.05 1.24 36.60
N LEU A 194 19.97 2.09 36.15
CA LEU A 194 21.19 1.67 35.47
C LEU A 194 22.17 0.95 36.41
N TYR A 195 22.18 1.33 37.70
CA TYR A 195 23.06 0.74 38.70
C TYR A 195 22.47 -0.52 39.37
N ASP A 196 21.15 -0.57 39.54
CA ASP A 196 20.43 -1.72 40.10
C ASP A 196 19.15 -2.02 39.32
N PRO A 197 19.22 -2.81 38.23
CA PRO A 197 18.04 -3.15 37.43
C PRO A 197 16.98 -3.95 38.20
N SER A 198 17.33 -4.56 39.34
CA SER A 198 16.37 -5.26 40.20
C SER A 198 15.39 -4.31 40.90
N SER A 199 15.69 -2.99 40.95
CA SER A 199 14.78 -1.98 41.46
C SER A 199 13.50 -1.86 40.62
N LEU A 200 13.52 -2.29 39.35
CA LEU A 200 12.37 -2.26 38.45
C LEU A 200 11.23 -3.17 38.92
N GLU A 201 11.54 -4.30 39.57
CA GLU A 201 10.54 -5.25 40.08
C GLU A 201 9.63 -4.63 41.13
N LYS A 202 10.11 -3.57 41.80
CA LYS A 202 9.35 -2.84 42.83
C LYS A 202 8.36 -1.84 42.22
N ASP A 203 8.47 -1.52 40.92
CA ASP A 203 7.64 -0.53 40.24
C ASP A 203 6.62 -1.21 39.30
N ARG A 204 5.65 -1.90 39.90
CA ARG A 204 4.61 -2.66 39.19
C ARG A 204 3.81 -1.80 38.21
N THR A 205 3.60 -0.52 38.54
CA THR A 205 2.87 0.43 37.70
C THR A 205 3.64 0.72 36.41
N PHE A 206 4.95 0.94 36.50
CA PHE A 206 5.81 1.10 35.33
C PHE A 206 5.74 -0.14 34.42
N ILE A 207 5.88 -1.35 34.98
CA ILE A 207 5.85 -2.59 34.18
C ILE A 207 4.52 -2.73 33.44
N LEU A 208 3.40 -2.43 34.11
CA LEU A 208 2.07 -2.54 33.51
C LEU A 208 1.85 -1.53 32.38
N GLU A 209 2.18 -0.25 32.59
CA GLU A 209 2.04 0.79 31.55
C GLU A 209 3.04 0.58 30.40
N ALA A 210 4.28 0.17 30.68
CA ALA A 210 5.25 -0.16 29.65
C ALA A 210 4.82 -1.37 28.81
N THR A 211 4.28 -2.42 29.45
CA THR A 211 3.76 -3.60 28.74
C THR A 211 2.57 -3.23 27.87
N LYS A 212 1.63 -2.44 28.42
CA LYS A 212 0.46 -1.95 27.70
C LYS A 212 0.87 -1.12 26.49
N LEU A 213 1.79 -0.16 26.66
CA LEU A 213 2.35 0.63 25.57
C LEU A 213 3.04 -0.25 24.51
N ALA A 214 3.84 -1.22 24.94
CA ALA A 214 4.54 -2.11 24.04
C ALA A 214 3.56 -2.93 23.19
N VAL A 215 2.58 -3.57 23.82
CA VAL A 215 1.59 -4.45 23.16
C VAL A 215 0.61 -3.65 22.30
N GLN A 216 0.13 -2.51 22.78
CA GLN A 216 -0.94 -1.76 22.12
C GLN A 216 -0.44 -0.73 21.10
N TYR A 217 0.85 -0.36 21.12
CA TYR A 217 1.38 0.66 20.21
C TYR A 217 2.69 0.24 19.54
N ILE A 218 3.73 -0.09 20.32
CA ILE A 218 5.08 -0.27 19.78
C ILE A 218 5.15 -1.50 18.86
N VAL A 219 4.60 -2.63 19.29
CA VAL A 219 4.59 -3.87 18.50
C VAL A 219 3.78 -3.71 17.21
N PRO A 220 2.50 -3.27 17.24
CA PRO A 220 1.74 -2.96 16.02
C PRO A 220 2.47 -1.98 15.10
N GLY A 221 3.05 -0.92 15.66
CA GLY A 221 3.76 0.09 14.89
C GLY A 221 5.01 -0.45 14.21
N THR A 222 5.78 -1.28 14.90
CA THR A 222 6.97 -1.93 14.34
C THR A 222 6.57 -2.90 13.23
N LEU A 223 5.52 -3.70 13.43
CA LEU A 223 5.01 -4.62 12.39
C LEU A 223 4.54 -3.86 11.14
N SER A 224 3.85 -2.73 11.33
CA SER A 224 3.45 -1.84 10.23
C SER A 224 4.66 -1.33 9.45
N LEU A 225 5.72 -0.87 10.12
CA LEU A 225 6.95 -0.42 9.47
C LEU A 225 7.66 -1.55 8.71
N VAL A 226 7.84 -2.70 9.35
CA VAL A 226 8.49 -3.88 8.73
C VAL A 226 7.75 -4.25 7.44
N PHE A 227 6.43 -4.21 7.46
CA PHE A 227 5.63 -4.48 6.27
C PHE A 227 5.74 -3.42 5.18
N LEU A 228 5.74 -2.12 5.54
CA LEU A 228 5.97 -1.07 4.55
C LEU A 228 7.32 -1.26 3.84
N PHE A 229 8.36 -1.62 4.59
CA PHE A 229 9.67 -1.91 4.01
C PHE A 229 9.68 -3.21 3.20
N SER A 230 8.93 -4.25 3.60
CA SER A 230 8.82 -5.48 2.81
C SER A 230 8.05 -5.27 1.51
N MET A 231 7.15 -4.28 1.45
CA MET A 231 6.41 -3.91 0.23
C MET A 231 7.29 -3.24 -0.83
N ASP A 232 8.48 -2.76 -0.46
CA ASP A 232 9.42 -2.12 -1.38
C ASP A 232 10.07 -3.11 -2.36
N ASP A 233 10.35 -4.34 -1.89
CA ASP A 233 11.00 -5.38 -2.71
C ASP A 233 10.00 -6.28 -3.43
N PHE A 234 8.97 -5.68 -4.03
CA PHE A 234 8.00 -6.44 -4.83
C PHE A 234 8.65 -7.16 -6.02
N VAL A 235 9.81 -6.69 -6.49
CA VAL A 235 10.58 -7.29 -7.59
C VAL A 235 11.09 -8.68 -7.21
N ALA A 236 11.49 -8.90 -5.95
CA ALA A 236 11.89 -10.22 -5.48
C ALA A 236 10.72 -11.22 -5.42
N GLU A 237 9.48 -10.73 -5.31
CA GLU A 237 8.27 -11.56 -5.33
C GLU A 237 7.77 -11.86 -6.76
N LEU A 238 8.25 -11.14 -7.77
CA LEU A 238 7.95 -11.45 -9.17
C LEU A 238 8.59 -12.78 -9.54
N VAL A 239 7.89 -13.62 -10.31
CA VAL A 239 8.47 -14.88 -10.81
C VAL A 239 9.79 -14.56 -11.54
N PRO A 240 10.94 -15.04 -11.03
CA PRO A 240 12.20 -14.69 -11.63
C PRO A 240 12.30 -15.41 -12.96
N MET A 241 12.90 -14.71 -13.91
CA MET A 241 12.98 -15.14 -15.28
C MET A 241 13.77 -16.45 -15.44
N GLY A 242 14.71 -16.74 -14.55
CA GLY A 242 15.39 -18.04 -14.48
C GLY A 242 14.43 -19.21 -14.21
N LEU A 243 13.44 -19.03 -13.32
CA LEU A 243 12.38 -20.01 -13.09
C LEU A 243 11.46 -20.14 -14.30
N PHE A 244 11.20 -19.02 -15.00
CA PHE A 244 10.47 -19.04 -16.27
C PHE A 244 11.20 -19.85 -17.36
N PHE A 245 12.54 -19.82 -17.40
CA PHE A 245 13.33 -20.52 -18.41
C PHE A 245 13.81 -21.92 -18.02
N ALA A 246 13.68 -22.29 -16.74
CA ALA A 246 14.18 -23.56 -16.20
C ALA A 246 13.57 -24.82 -16.84
N SER A 247 12.29 -24.78 -17.27
CA SER A 247 11.65 -26.00 -17.78
C SER A 247 12.07 -26.42 -19.20
N LYS A 248 12.62 -25.51 -20.04
CA LYS A 248 13.22 -25.82 -21.36
C LYS A 248 14.31 -24.80 -21.75
N PRO A 249 15.52 -24.86 -21.15
CA PRO A 249 16.53 -23.80 -21.31
C PRO A 249 16.94 -23.56 -22.77
N CYS A 250 17.31 -24.59 -23.53
CA CYS A 250 17.85 -24.40 -24.89
C CYS A 250 16.85 -23.84 -25.91
N ALA A 251 15.58 -24.23 -25.83
CA ALA A 251 14.55 -23.70 -26.73
C ALA A 251 14.21 -22.24 -26.39
N ARG A 252 14.29 -21.88 -25.10
CA ARG A 252 13.85 -20.58 -24.63
C ARG A 252 14.94 -19.51 -24.59
N TYR A 253 16.22 -19.88 -24.56
CA TYR A 253 17.31 -18.91 -24.81
C TYR A 253 17.19 -18.25 -26.19
N ARG A 254 16.66 -18.97 -27.21
CA ARG A 254 16.35 -18.39 -28.53
C ARG A 254 15.10 -17.52 -28.55
N GLU A 255 14.17 -17.73 -27.63
CA GLU A 255 12.98 -16.88 -27.46
C GLU A 255 13.35 -15.57 -26.77
N LEU A 256 14.39 -15.57 -25.92
CA LEU A 256 14.87 -14.43 -25.14
C LEU A 256 15.24 -13.23 -26.02
N GLU A 257 15.85 -13.48 -27.18
CA GLU A 257 16.22 -12.46 -28.18
C GLU A 257 15.01 -11.63 -28.65
N LYS A 258 13.82 -12.22 -28.61
CA LYS A 258 12.57 -11.55 -29.03
C LYS A 258 12.03 -10.61 -27.96
N TYR A 259 12.59 -10.58 -26.76
CA TYR A 259 12.18 -9.70 -25.68
C TYR A 259 12.87 -8.35 -25.79
N LEU A 260 12.08 -7.29 -25.64
CA LEU A 260 12.57 -5.93 -25.56
C LEU A 260 12.79 -5.54 -24.11
N HIS A 261 14.02 -5.16 -23.74
CA HIS A 261 14.30 -4.69 -22.39
C HIS A 261 14.14 -3.17 -22.32
N VAL A 262 13.35 -2.73 -21.34
CA VAL A 262 12.87 -1.36 -21.25
C VAL A 262 13.05 -0.84 -19.83
N LYS A 263 13.62 0.36 -19.70
CA LYS A 263 13.68 1.06 -18.42
C LYS A 263 12.32 1.67 -18.07
N GLU A 264 12.00 1.76 -16.78
CA GLU A 264 10.70 2.21 -16.29
C GLU A 264 10.32 3.64 -16.71
N ASP A 265 11.30 4.55 -16.78
CA ASP A 265 11.15 5.94 -17.24
C ASP A 265 10.77 6.01 -18.72
N VAL A 266 11.42 5.20 -19.57
CA VAL A 266 11.10 5.08 -20.99
C VAL A 266 9.70 4.51 -21.17
N MET A 267 9.34 3.48 -20.39
CA MET A 267 7.99 2.91 -20.37
C MET A 267 6.93 3.96 -20.00
N ARG A 268 7.15 4.71 -18.92
CA ARG A 268 6.26 5.81 -18.50
C ARG A 268 6.05 6.83 -19.61
N SER A 269 7.12 7.22 -20.30
CA SER A 269 7.04 8.16 -21.42
C SER A 269 6.27 7.58 -22.61
N ALA A 270 6.49 6.32 -22.96
CA ALA A 270 5.80 5.66 -24.06
C ALA A 270 4.29 5.48 -23.78
N VAL A 271 3.91 5.09 -22.56
CA VAL A 271 2.50 4.98 -22.15
C VAL A 271 1.80 6.34 -22.22
N ARG A 272 2.43 7.43 -21.75
CA ARG A 272 1.87 8.79 -21.89
C ARG A 272 1.64 9.16 -23.35
N GLN A 273 2.60 8.87 -24.23
CA GLN A 273 2.48 9.14 -25.66
C GLN A 273 1.28 8.39 -26.29
N ILE A 274 1.00 7.17 -25.86
CA ILE A 274 -0.18 6.41 -26.31
C ILE A 274 -1.47 7.05 -25.77
N MET A 275 -1.50 7.44 -24.49
CA MET A 275 -2.66 8.09 -23.88
C MET A 275 -3.01 9.42 -24.57
N ASP A 276 -2.01 10.19 -24.96
CA ASP A 276 -2.21 11.47 -25.67
C ASP A 276 -2.86 11.30 -27.05
N ARG A 277 -2.70 10.13 -27.69
CA ARG A 277 -3.34 9.82 -28.98
C ARG A 277 -4.84 9.56 -28.87
N ARG A 278 -5.41 9.51 -27.66
CA ARG A 278 -6.85 9.26 -27.37
C ARG A 278 -7.40 8.08 -28.17
N LEU A 279 -6.84 6.90 -27.92
CA LEU A 279 -7.29 5.67 -28.57
C LEU A 279 -8.78 5.41 -28.31
N ASP A 280 -9.47 4.94 -29.35
CA ASP A 280 -10.79 4.33 -29.22
C ASP A 280 -10.71 3.01 -28.45
N ALA A 281 -11.88 2.43 -28.17
CA ALA A 281 -12.00 1.16 -27.48
C ALA A 281 -11.17 0.05 -28.19
N CYS A 282 -10.13 -0.45 -27.52
CA CYS A 282 -9.13 -1.32 -28.12
C CYS A 282 -8.81 -2.51 -27.21
N ARG A 283 -8.20 -3.56 -27.80
CA ARG A 283 -7.75 -4.73 -27.03
C ARG A 283 -6.38 -4.46 -26.43
N PHE A 284 -6.10 -5.01 -25.25
CA PHE A 284 -4.81 -4.84 -24.60
C PHE A 284 -3.61 -5.27 -25.46
N GLU A 285 -3.76 -6.33 -26.25
CA GLU A 285 -2.71 -6.82 -27.16
C GLU A 285 -2.35 -5.77 -28.23
N GLU A 286 -3.34 -5.02 -28.73
CA GLU A 286 -3.12 -3.95 -29.72
C GLU A 286 -2.34 -2.79 -29.10
N VAL A 287 -2.65 -2.43 -27.85
CA VAL A 287 -1.88 -1.45 -27.07
C VAL A 287 -0.44 -1.92 -26.92
N CYS A 288 -0.21 -3.20 -26.62
CA CYS A 288 1.14 -3.75 -26.51
C CYS A 288 1.91 -3.73 -27.83
N VAL A 289 1.25 -3.98 -28.95
CA VAL A 289 1.88 -3.90 -30.29
C VAL A 289 2.31 -2.47 -30.59
N GLN A 290 1.45 -1.48 -30.32
CA GLN A 290 1.80 -0.06 -30.49
C GLN A 290 2.92 0.37 -29.53
N LEU A 291 2.86 -0.09 -28.28
CA LEU A 291 3.87 0.19 -27.28
C LEU A 291 5.22 -0.39 -27.74
N ARG A 292 5.23 -1.63 -28.23
CA ARG A 292 6.43 -2.26 -28.77
C ARG A 292 7.01 -1.48 -29.95
N SER A 293 6.18 -1.00 -30.88
CA SER A 293 6.68 -0.23 -32.02
C SER A 293 7.33 1.09 -31.58
N ILE A 294 6.70 1.82 -30.66
CA ILE A 294 7.27 3.05 -30.08
C ILE A 294 8.59 2.77 -29.37
N LEU A 295 8.68 1.68 -28.63
CA LEU A 295 9.89 1.32 -27.88
C LEU A 295 11.03 0.86 -28.80
N GLN A 296 10.70 0.20 -29.92
CA GLN A 296 11.67 -0.14 -30.95
C GLN A 296 12.22 1.10 -31.67
N GLU A 297 11.37 2.10 -31.95
CA GLU A 297 11.79 3.40 -32.50
C GLU A 297 12.73 4.15 -31.57
N ARG A 298 12.61 3.96 -30.26
CA ARG A 298 13.47 4.58 -29.24
C ARG A 298 14.76 3.82 -28.96
N HIS A 299 15.13 2.86 -29.83
CA HIS A 299 16.34 2.04 -29.69
C HIS A 299 16.45 1.31 -28.35
N CYS A 300 15.33 0.85 -27.78
CA CYS A 300 15.40 -0.03 -26.61
C CYS A 300 16.13 -1.34 -27.00
N ARG A 301 17.05 -1.80 -26.14
CA ARG A 301 17.90 -2.97 -26.44
C ARG A 301 17.07 -4.25 -26.53
N GLN A 302 17.31 -5.05 -27.57
CA GLN A 302 16.87 -6.45 -27.59
C GLN A 302 17.83 -7.28 -26.72
N LEU A 303 17.31 -8.27 -25.99
CA LEU A 303 18.13 -9.12 -25.13
C LEU A 303 19.04 -10.02 -25.99
N GLY A 304 20.26 -9.58 -26.28
CA GLY A 304 21.19 -10.33 -27.14
C GLY A 304 22.12 -9.46 -27.98
N ASP A 305 21.85 -8.16 -28.11
CA ASP A 305 22.79 -7.21 -28.72
C ASP A 305 23.99 -7.01 -27.77
N ILE A 306 25.11 -7.66 -28.11
CA ILE A 306 26.41 -7.54 -27.43
C ILE A 306 27.12 -6.30 -28.00
N ASP A 307 26.59 -5.11 -27.71
CA ASP A 307 27.38 -3.90 -27.81
C ASP A 307 27.82 -3.50 -26.40
N GLU A 308 29.11 -3.75 -26.14
CA GLU A 308 29.89 -3.25 -25.01
C GLU A 308 29.98 -1.73 -25.08
N ASP A 309 28.92 -1.02 -24.72
CA ASP A 309 29.04 0.39 -24.39
C ASP A 309 28.35 0.69 -23.07
N ASP A 310 29.21 1.09 -22.13
CA ASP A 310 28.97 1.80 -20.90
C ASP A 310 27.94 2.91 -21.13
N GLU A 311 26.66 2.64 -20.88
CA GLU A 311 25.80 3.75 -20.49
C GLU A 311 26.34 4.21 -19.14
N PRO A 312 26.92 5.43 -19.03
CA PRO A 312 27.22 5.96 -17.72
C PRO A 312 25.93 5.89 -16.91
N PRO A 313 25.98 5.52 -15.62
CA PRO A 313 24.78 5.57 -14.80
C PRO A 313 24.25 6.98 -14.96
N ILE A 314 23.11 7.13 -15.64
CA ILE A 314 22.40 8.39 -15.69
C ILE A 314 22.25 8.71 -14.21
N ALA A 315 23.01 9.71 -13.75
CA ALA A 315 22.92 10.23 -12.41
C ALA A 315 21.58 10.94 -12.39
N GLU A 316 20.50 10.16 -12.33
CA GLU A 316 19.15 10.63 -12.15
C GLU A 316 19.22 11.46 -10.88
N ALA A 317 19.05 12.77 -11.05
CA ALA A 317 18.91 13.68 -9.94
C ALA A 317 17.91 13.04 -8.97
N PRO A 318 18.25 12.87 -7.67
CA PRO A 318 17.42 12.16 -6.72
C PRO A 318 16.01 12.73 -6.84
N GLY A 319 15.09 11.94 -7.42
CA GLY A 319 13.75 12.40 -7.70
C GLY A 319 13.18 12.98 -6.43
N SER A 320 12.87 14.27 -6.46
CA SER A 320 12.61 15.05 -5.24
C SER A 320 11.52 14.37 -4.40
N PHE A 321 11.59 14.52 -3.07
CA PHE A 321 10.55 14.00 -2.18
C PHE A 321 9.15 14.46 -2.63
N LEU A 322 9.04 15.70 -3.10
CA LEU A 322 7.81 16.28 -3.63
C LEU A 322 7.29 15.56 -4.88
N THR A 323 8.17 15.08 -5.76
CA THR A 323 7.77 14.28 -6.93
C THR A 323 7.11 12.97 -6.49
N GLY A 324 7.72 12.26 -5.54
CA GLY A 324 7.15 11.02 -5.01
C GLY A 324 5.83 11.25 -4.26
N LEU A 325 5.74 12.33 -3.49
CA LEU A 325 4.51 12.74 -2.82
C LEU A 325 3.40 13.07 -3.82
N ARG A 326 3.72 13.80 -4.89
CA ARG A 326 2.79 14.12 -5.97
C ARG A 326 2.28 12.85 -6.64
N GLU A 327 3.16 11.93 -6.99
CA GLU A 327 2.78 10.64 -7.60
C GLU A 327 1.84 9.83 -6.69
N LEU A 328 2.09 9.84 -5.38
CA LEU A 328 1.22 9.19 -4.40
C LEU A 328 -0.14 9.90 -4.27
N VAL A 329 -0.17 11.24 -4.23
CA VAL A 329 -1.39 12.03 -4.03
C VAL A 329 -2.31 11.96 -5.25
N PHE A 330 -1.76 12.11 -6.45
CA PHE A 330 -2.53 12.13 -7.69
C PHE A 330 -2.66 10.75 -8.36
N LEU A 331 -2.03 9.72 -7.78
CA LEU A 331 -1.99 8.37 -8.33
C LEU A 331 -1.53 8.40 -9.81
N GLU A 332 -0.47 9.17 -10.10
CA GLU A 332 0.05 9.40 -11.47
C GLU A 332 0.93 8.24 -11.97
N TRP A 333 0.73 7.03 -11.44
CA TRP A 333 1.52 5.86 -11.81
C TRP A 333 1.17 5.39 -13.23
N TRP A 334 2.19 5.15 -14.04
CA TRP A 334 2.00 4.69 -15.42
C TRP A 334 1.21 3.38 -15.56
N PRO A 335 1.29 2.40 -14.62
CA PRO A 335 0.47 1.20 -14.73
C PRO A 335 -1.03 1.47 -14.59
N ILE A 336 -1.42 2.49 -13.80
CA ILE A 336 -2.83 2.90 -13.71
C ILE A 336 -3.32 3.39 -15.07
N GLN A 337 -2.51 4.23 -15.72
CA GLN A 337 -2.87 4.78 -17.02
C GLN A 337 -3.09 3.66 -18.05
N MET A 338 -2.19 2.69 -18.06
CA MET A 338 -2.22 1.56 -18.99
C MET A 338 -3.34 0.55 -18.70
N LEU A 339 -3.55 0.19 -17.42
CA LEU A 339 -4.44 -0.91 -17.04
C LEU A 339 -5.88 -0.47 -16.73
N ILE A 340 -6.08 0.79 -16.31
CA ILE A 340 -7.36 1.30 -15.80
C ILE A 340 -7.89 2.44 -16.66
N ASP A 341 -7.05 3.42 -17.00
CA ASP A 341 -7.53 4.64 -17.67
C ASP A 341 -7.76 4.43 -19.18
N MET A 342 -7.13 3.42 -19.80
CA MET A 342 -7.36 3.05 -21.19
C MET A 342 -8.73 2.36 -21.39
N PRO A 343 -9.44 2.62 -22.51
CA PRO A 343 -10.74 2.03 -22.81
C PRO A 343 -10.61 0.58 -23.32
N LEU A 344 -10.19 -0.34 -22.44
CA LEU A 344 -9.90 -1.73 -22.78
C LEU A 344 -11.17 -2.58 -22.90
N VAL A 345 -11.30 -3.32 -24.02
CA VAL A 345 -12.48 -4.16 -24.33
C VAL A 345 -12.26 -5.65 -24.15
N ASP A 346 -11.09 -6.11 -23.70
CA ASP A 346 -10.81 -7.52 -23.46
C ASP A 346 -11.40 -8.02 -22.13
N GLU A 347 -11.74 -9.31 -22.07
CA GLU A 347 -12.38 -9.95 -20.90
C GLU A 347 -11.46 -9.95 -19.67
N HIS A 348 -10.17 -10.19 -19.85
CA HIS A 348 -9.20 -10.17 -18.76
C HIS A 348 -9.09 -8.80 -18.09
N SER A 349 -9.10 -7.71 -18.85
CA SER A 349 -9.12 -6.34 -18.31
C SER A 349 -10.43 -6.03 -17.60
N TYR A 350 -11.57 -6.56 -18.08
CA TYR A 350 -12.83 -6.43 -17.37
C TYR A 350 -12.80 -7.11 -16.00
N VAL A 351 -12.36 -8.37 -15.94
CA VAL A 351 -12.23 -9.12 -14.68
C VAL A 351 -11.28 -8.39 -13.72
N PHE A 352 -10.14 -7.93 -14.22
CA PHE A 352 -9.20 -7.13 -13.44
C PHE A 352 -9.87 -5.87 -12.87
N ASN A 353 -10.59 -5.11 -13.70
CA ASN A 353 -11.28 -3.89 -13.28
C ASN A 353 -12.32 -4.15 -12.18
N VAL A 354 -13.02 -5.28 -12.20
CA VAL A 354 -13.95 -5.66 -11.13
C VAL A 354 -13.22 -5.84 -9.79
N PHE A 355 -12.10 -6.56 -9.78
CA PHE A 355 -11.29 -6.73 -8.55
C PHE A 355 -10.64 -5.42 -8.10
N MET A 356 -10.21 -4.58 -9.04
CA MET A 356 -9.70 -3.26 -8.73
C MET A 356 -10.76 -2.35 -8.11
N ILE A 357 -12.01 -2.38 -8.57
CA ILE A 357 -13.12 -1.66 -7.92
C ILE A 357 -13.25 -2.12 -6.46
N ALA A 358 -13.21 -3.42 -6.18
CA ALA A 358 -13.29 -3.93 -4.81
C ALA A 358 -12.13 -3.41 -3.94
N HIS A 359 -10.90 -3.44 -4.45
CA HIS A 359 -9.73 -2.88 -3.77
C HIS A 359 -9.89 -1.37 -3.52
N LEU A 360 -10.30 -0.59 -4.53
CA LEU A 360 -10.44 0.85 -4.42
C LEU A 360 -11.56 1.24 -3.44
N LEU A 361 -12.67 0.50 -3.41
CA LEU A 361 -13.74 0.67 -2.44
C LEU A 361 -13.24 0.43 -1.00
N ALA A 362 -12.53 -0.67 -0.77
CA ALA A 362 -11.95 -0.95 0.55
C ALA A 362 -10.91 0.12 0.95
N THR A 363 -10.11 0.60 0.00
CA THR A 363 -9.19 1.72 0.20
C THR A 363 -9.91 3.01 0.57
N ASN A 364 -11.01 3.33 -0.12
CA ASN A 364 -11.84 4.51 0.18
C ASN A 364 -12.45 4.44 1.58
N ILE A 365 -12.87 3.25 2.03
CA ILE A 365 -13.40 3.07 3.39
C ILE A 365 -12.31 3.37 4.42
N ILE A 366 -11.11 2.82 4.24
CA ILE A 366 -9.97 3.01 5.16
C ILE A 366 -9.48 4.46 5.16
N LEU A 367 -9.32 5.07 3.98
CA LEU A 367 -8.94 6.48 3.85
C LEU A 367 -10.02 7.41 4.39
N GLY A 368 -11.30 7.11 4.15
CA GLY A 368 -12.43 7.86 4.67
C GLY A 368 -12.49 7.83 6.19
N PHE A 369 -12.33 6.64 6.79
CA PHE A 369 -12.20 6.48 8.24
C PHE A 369 -10.99 7.24 8.80
N SER A 370 -9.83 7.10 8.17
CA SER A 370 -8.59 7.78 8.57
C SER A 370 -8.73 9.30 8.53
N THR A 371 -9.33 9.82 7.45
CA THR A 371 -9.60 11.24 7.26
C THR A 371 -10.59 11.75 8.30
N PHE A 372 -11.68 11.01 8.55
CA PHE A 372 -12.67 11.34 9.58
C PHE A 372 -12.04 11.44 10.98
N VAL A 373 -11.18 10.47 11.34
CA VAL A 373 -10.46 10.46 12.62
C VAL A 373 -9.61 11.74 12.77
N ILE A 374 -8.88 12.14 11.72
CA ILE A 374 -8.06 13.36 11.75
C ILE A 374 -8.94 14.61 11.87
N ILE A 375 -9.99 14.75 11.05
CA ILE A 375 -10.90 15.92 11.11
C ILE A 375 -11.49 16.05 12.51
N ARG A 376 -12.07 14.98 13.05
CA ARG A 376 -12.74 15.04 14.34
C ARG A 376 -11.77 15.46 15.44
N ARG A 377 -10.51 15.05 15.33
CA ARG A 377 -9.45 15.48 16.25
C ARG A 377 -9.09 16.95 16.11
N VAL A 378 -8.91 17.44 14.88
CA VAL A 378 -8.70 18.87 14.64
C VAL A 378 -9.86 19.68 15.22
N MET A 379 -11.10 19.23 15.03
CA MET A 379 -12.29 19.87 15.61
C MET A 379 -12.27 19.89 17.14
N ILE A 380 -11.94 18.76 17.80
CA ILE A 380 -11.84 18.70 19.27
C ILE A 380 -10.77 19.67 19.79
N MET A 381 -9.59 19.69 19.16
CA MET A 381 -8.52 20.62 19.57
C MET A 381 -8.94 22.08 19.37
N LEU A 382 -9.65 22.38 18.28
CA LEU A 382 -10.18 23.71 18.03
C LEU A 382 -11.23 24.12 19.07
N GLU A 383 -12.12 23.21 19.46
CA GLU A 383 -13.10 23.42 20.52
C GLU A 383 -12.44 23.70 21.88
N GLU A 384 -11.38 22.94 22.23
CA GLU A 384 -10.58 23.13 23.44
C GLU A 384 -9.85 24.48 23.44
N ASP A 385 -9.20 24.85 22.34
CA ASP A 385 -8.52 26.14 22.17
C ASP A 385 -9.49 27.33 22.26
N LEU A 386 -10.71 27.19 21.70
CA LEU A 386 -11.75 28.23 21.79
C LEU A 386 -12.36 28.34 23.20
N ALA A 387 -12.40 27.25 23.96
CA ALA A 387 -12.95 27.22 25.32
C ALA A 387 -11.98 27.78 26.36
N ALA A 388 -10.67 27.74 26.10
CA ALA A 388 -9.65 28.37 26.94
C ALA A 388 -9.84 29.90 26.93
N LYS A 389 -10.51 30.42 27.97
CA LYS A 389 -11.06 31.79 28.04
C LYS A 389 -10.07 32.95 27.98
N ASP A 390 -8.76 32.71 28.05
CA ASP A 390 -7.76 33.78 28.19
C ASP A 390 -6.63 33.65 27.14
N GLY A 391 -6.86 34.26 25.97
CA GLY A 391 -5.77 34.76 25.12
C GLY A 391 -5.55 34.04 23.79
N GLY A 392 -6.19 34.57 22.74
CA GLY A 392 -5.74 34.47 21.34
C GLY A 392 -5.74 33.08 20.71
N PHE A 393 -6.29 32.96 19.50
CA PHE A 393 -6.12 31.77 18.69
C PHE A 393 -4.64 31.56 18.37
N THR A 394 -3.96 30.70 19.13
CA THR A 394 -2.58 30.32 18.84
C THR A 394 -2.63 29.07 17.96
N LEU A 395 -2.32 29.24 16.68
CA LEU A 395 -2.18 28.14 15.74
C LEU A 395 -0.95 27.33 16.16
N THR A 396 -1.15 26.36 17.05
CA THR A 396 -0.08 25.52 17.60
C THR A 396 0.37 24.49 16.56
N PHE A 397 1.63 24.03 16.68
CA PHE A 397 2.16 22.96 15.84
C PHE A 397 1.28 21.71 15.88
N SER A 398 0.65 21.42 17.02
CA SER A 398 -0.31 20.34 17.22
C SER A 398 -1.57 20.43 16.37
N THR A 399 -1.95 21.62 15.91
CA THR A 399 -3.13 21.84 15.07
C THR A 399 -2.75 21.90 13.58
N ILE A 400 -1.63 22.53 13.25
CA ILE A 400 -1.12 22.63 11.86
C ILE A 400 -0.76 21.25 11.31
N TYR A 401 -0.04 20.45 12.10
CA TYR A 401 0.51 19.19 11.63
C TYR A 401 -0.59 18.19 11.19
N PRO A 402 -1.65 17.94 11.97
CA PRO A 402 -2.77 17.12 11.53
C PRO A 402 -3.58 17.72 10.38
N LEU A 403 -3.68 19.05 10.29
CA LEU A 403 -4.34 19.71 9.17
C LEU A 403 -3.63 19.44 7.84
N VAL A 404 -2.30 19.48 7.82
CA VAL A 404 -1.51 19.15 6.62
C VAL A 404 -1.76 17.70 6.19
N TRP A 405 -1.77 16.76 7.14
CA TRP A 405 -2.06 15.36 6.85
C TRP A 405 -3.50 15.12 6.41
N TYR A 406 -4.46 15.86 6.97
CA TYR A 406 -5.84 15.86 6.51
C TYR A 406 -5.94 16.30 5.05
N LEU A 407 -5.29 17.40 4.67
CA LEU A 407 -5.29 17.88 3.29
C LEU A 407 -4.66 16.85 2.34
N LEU A 408 -3.56 16.20 2.75
CA LEU A 408 -2.90 15.16 1.96
C LEU A 408 -3.79 13.92 1.77
N LEU A 409 -4.26 13.30 2.87
CA LEU A 409 -5.10 12.10 2.80
C LEU A 409 -6.47 12.39 2.19
N GLY A 410 -7.04 13.57 2.46
CA GLY A 410 -8.28 14.02 1.85
C GLY A 410 -8.15 14.19 0.34
N SER A 411 -7.02 14.74 -0.14
CA SER A 411 -6.75 14.83 -1.58
C SER A 411 -6.63 13.45 -2.23
N VAL A 412 -5.88 12.53 -1.59
CA VAL A 412 -5.76 11.14 -2.06
C VAL A 412 -7.14 10.46 -2.10
N LEU A 413 -7.96 10.61 -1.05
CA LEU A 413 -9.30 10.05 -0.98
C LEU A 413 -10.19 10.57 -2.11
N VAL A 414 -10.19 11.88 -2.37
CA VAL A 414 -10.98 12.48 -3.45
C VAL A 414 -10.55 11.92 -4.81
N VAL A 415 -9.25 11.87 -5.10
CA VAL A 415 -8.72 11.30 -6.35
C VAL A 415 -9.12 9.82 -6.47
N ASN A 416 -9.01 9.04 -5.39
CA ASN A 416 -9.35 7.63 -5.37
C ASN A 416 -10.85 7.38 -5.57
N LEU A 417 -11.72 8.22 -4.99
CA LEU A 417 -13.17 8.19 -5.22
C LEU A 417 -13.52 8.48 -6.69
N PHE A 418 -12.92 9.52 -7.28
CA PHE A 418 -13.13 9.82 -8.70
C PHE A 418 -12.71 8.66 -9.60
N ARG A 419 -11.55 8.03 -9.33
CA ARG A 419 -11.10 6.85 -10.08
C ARG A 419 -12.05 5.67 -9.90
N THR A 420 -12.53 5.43 -8.69
CA THR A 420 -13.49 4.36 -8.40
C THR A 420 -14.79 4.56 -9.18
N ALA A 421 -15.35 5.78 -9.14
CA ALA A 421 -16.57 6.13 -9.86
C ALA A 421 -16.38 6.00 -11.39
N SER A 422 -15.26 6.48 -11.92
CA SER A 422 -14.91 6.32 -13.35
C SER A 422 -14.86 4.84 -13.74
N LEU A 423 -14.16 4.02 -12.97
CA LEU A 423 -13.99 2.60 -13.25
C LEU A 423 -15.32 1.84 -13.15
N MET A 424 -16.14 2.13 -12.14
CA MET A 424 -17.50 1.58 -12.02
C MET A 424 -18.36 1.96 -13.23
N ALA A 425 -18.30 3.21 -13.67
CA ALA A 425 -19.05 3.66 -14.85
C ALA A 425 -18.58 2.97 -16.15
N GLN A 426 -17.29 2.64 -16.28
CA GLN A 426 -16.78 1.84 -17.40
C GLN A 426 -17.30 0.40 -17.35
N VAL A 427 -17.19 -0.27 -16.19
CA VAL A 427 -17.66 -1.64 -15.98
C VAL A 427 -19.17 -1.76 -16.20
N CYS A 428 -19.96 -0.83 -15.67
CA CYS A 428 -21.42 -0.81 -15.87
C CYS A 428 -21.81 -0.60 -17.33
N ARG A 429 -21.16 0.32 -18.06
CA ARG A 429 -21.42 0.54 -19.49
C ARG A 429 -21.20 -0.74 -20.29
N ARG A 430 -20.12 -1.46 -20.00
CA ARG A 430 -19.80 -2.73 -20.66
C ARG A 430 -20.74 -3.87 -20.31
N GLY A 431 -21.15 -3.96 -19.03
CA GLY A 431 -22.15 -4.94 -18.60
C GLY A 431 -23.53 -4.71 -19.24
N LEU A 432 -23.90 -3.45 -19.50
CA LEU A 432 -25.13 -3.09 -20.20
C LEU A 432 -25.04 -3.38 -21.71
N SER A 433 -23.91 -3.08 -22.35
CA SER A 433 -23.70 -3.38 -23.79
C SER A 433 -23.53 -4.88 -24.08
N GLY A 434 -23.08 -5.65 -23.09
CA GLY A 434 -22.89 -7.10 -23.19
C GLY A 434 -24.14 -7.95 -22.98
N ARG A 435 -25.30 -7.34 -22.67
CA ARG A 435 -26.56 -8.09 -22.76
C ARG A 435 -26.76 -8.46 -24.23
N PRO A 436 -26.90 -9.76 -24.57
CA PRO A 436 -27.23 -10.14 -25.93
C PRO A 436 -28.49 -9.36 -26.31
N ALA A 437 -28.45 -8.67 -27.45
CA ALA A 437 -29.63 -8.05 -28.01
C ALA A 437 -30.78 -9.08 -27.89
N PRO A 438 -31.97 -8.69 -27.39
CA PRO A 438 -33.09 -9.62 -27.31
C PRO A 438 -33.16 -10.28 -28.68
N LYS A 439 -32.98 -11.61 -28.73
CA LYS A 439 -33.07 -12.36 -29.99
C LYS A 439 -34.33 -11.84 -30.64
N GLU A 440 -34.18 -11.17 -31.80
CA GLU A 440 -35.35 -10.70 -32.55
C GLU A 440 -36.32 -11.87 -32.56
N PRO A 441 -37.59 -11.65 -32.15
CA PRO A 441 -38.58 -12.70 -32.29
C PRO A 441 -38.55 -13.06 -33.76
N THR A 442 -37.96 -14.22 -34.07
CA THR A 442 -38.04 -14.85 -35.38
C THR A 442 -39.50 -15.19 -35.54
N GLY A 443 -40.29 -14.18 -35.92
CA GLY A 443 -41.61 -14.33 -36.47
C GLY A 443 -41.41 -15.06 -37.78
N THR A 444 -41.49 -16.39 -37.73
CA THR A 444 -41.93 -17.15 -38.88
C THR A 444 -43.31 -16.62 -39.24
N PRO A 445 -43.51 -16.02 -40.42
CA PRO A 445 -44.86 -15.83 -40.92
C PRO A 445 -45.41 -17.21 -41.21
N GLU A 446 -46.32 -17.70 -40.36
CA GLU A 446 -47.25 -18.76 -40.72
C GLU A 446 -48.10 -18.22 -41.88
N THR A 447 -47.70 -18.55 -43.09
CA THR A 447 -48.59 -18.57 -44.24
C THR A 447 -49.54 -19.75 -44.05
N ASP A 448 -50.68 -19.50 -43.41
CA ASP A 448 -51.86 -20.35 -43.53
C ASP A 448 -52.39 -20.24 -44.95
N ALA A 449 -52.14 -21.29 -45.73
CA ALA A 449 -52.83 -21.60 -46.97
C ALA A 449 -53.52 -22.95 -46.79
N ALA A 450 -54.82 -22.93 -46.47
CA ALA A 450 -55.84 -23.91 -46.87
C ALA A 450 -57.24 -23.38 -46.51
#